data_AF-A0A8I6ACF3-F1
#
_entry.id   AF-A0A8I6ACF3-F1
#
_cell.length_a   1.000
_cell.length_b   1.000
_cell.length_c   1.000
_cell.angle_alpha   90.00
_cell.angle_beta   90.00
_cell.angle_gamma   90.00
#
_symmetry.space_group_name_H-M   'P 1'
#
loop_
_entity.id
_entity.type
_entity.pdbx_description
1 polymer ?
#
loop_
_entity_poly.entity_id
_entity_poly.type
_entity_poly.pdbx_seq_one_letter_code
_entity_poly.pdbx_strand_id
1 'polypeptide(L)'
;MMAKKPPKPAPRRIFQERLKITALPLYFEGFLLVKRSDYQEYEHYWTELRGTTLFFYTDKKSTVYVGKLDIIDLVCLTGQNSTEKNCAKFTLVLPKEEVHLKTENTESGEEWRGFILTVTELSVPQHVSLLPGQVIRLHEVLEREKKRRTETDQLPVMPVEKEKEPIQGYADALNPLPECFYAVSRKEATEMLEKNPSLGNMILRPGSDSKNYSITIRQEIEMPRIKHFKVICTGKNYTIELEKPVTLPNLFSVIDYFVKETRGNLRPFIYSADDNFGMS
;
A
#
# COMPACT_ATOMS: atom_id res chain seq x y z
N MET A 1 -28.30 4.28 -27.64
CA MET A 1 -27.80 3.57 -26.44
C MET A 1 -27.65 4.59 -25.33
N MET A 2 -28.27 4.39 -24.16
CA MET A 2 -28.06 5.30 -23.03
C MET A 2 -26.63 5.09 -22.53
N ALA A 3 -25.75 6.07 -22.76
CA ALA A 3 -24.41 6.09 -22.19
C ALA A 3 -24.56 5.97 -20.67
N LYS A 4 -24.11 4.84 -20.11
CA LYS A 4 -24.03 4.68 -18.65
C LYS A 4 -23.17 5.83 -18.15
N LYS A 5 -23.74 6.70 -17.32
CA LYS A 5 -23.00 7.84 -16.75
C LYS A 5 -21.70 7.31 -16.15
N PRO A 6 -20.56 7.99 -16.37
CA PRO A 6 -19.29 7.57 -15.79
C PRO A 6 -19.49 7.39 -14.29
N PRO A 7 -18.87 6.36 -13.69
CA PRO A 7 -19.03 6.08 -12.26
C PRO A 7 -18.75 7.36 -11.48
N LYS A 8 -19.69 7.74 -10.59
CA LYS A 8 -19.51 8.94 -9.78
C LYS A 8 -18.17 8.82 -9.02
N PRO A 9 -17.30 9.84 -9.08
CA PRO A 9 -16.03 9.82 -8.37
C PRO A 9 -16.29 9.65 -6.88
N ALA A 10 -15.34 9.03 -6.18
CA ALA A 10 -15.46 8.84 -4.74
C ALA A 10 -15.71 10.19 -4.04
N PRO A 11 -16.52 10.21 -2.97
CA PRO A 11 -16.71 11.43 -2.17
C PRO A 11 -15.37 12.07 -1.83
N ARG A 12 -15.26 13.40 -1.93
CA ARG A 12 -14.00 14.15 -1.86
C ARG A 12 -13.09 13.75 -0.69
N ARG A 13 -13.71 13.43 0.47
CA ARG A 13 -13.01 12.92 1.65
C ARG A 13 -12.32 11.59 1.41
N ILE A 14 -12.99 10.62 0.78
CA ILE A 14 -12.43 9.31 0.42
C ILE A 14 -11.29 9.49 -0.57
N PHE A 15 -11.46 10.32 -1.61
CA PHE A 15 -10.40 10.58 -2.58
C PHE A 15 -9.13 11.15 -1.90
N GLN A 16 -9.30 12.11 -0.99
CA GLN A 16 -8.18 12.69 -0.24
C GLN A 16 -7.51 11.68 0.69
N GLU A 17 -8.29 10.84 1.37
CA GLU A 17 -7.77 9.77 2.23
C GLU A 17 -6.99 8.74 1.40
N ARG A 18 -7.52 8.29 0.25
CA ARG A 18 -6.83 7.37 -0.66
C ARG A 18 -5.57 7.97 -1.25
N LEU A 19 -5.61 9.22 -1.73
CA LEU A 19 -4.44 9.95 -2.22
C LEU A 19 -3.35 10.06 -1.14
N LYS A 20 -3.77 10.26 0.12
CA LYS A 20 -2.86 10.32 1.25
C LYS A 20 -2.27 8.95 1.59
N ILE A 21 -3.07 7.88 1.52
CA ILE A 21 -2.66 6.50 1.82
C ILE A 21 -1.68 5.97 0.78
N THR A 22 -2.03 6.12 -0.50
CA THR A 22 -1.21 5.57 -1.59
C THR A 22 -0.03 6.45 -1.95
N ALA A 23 -0.08 7.75 -1.61
CA ALA A 23 0.91 8.76 -1.97
C ALA A 23 1.19 8.83 -3.49
N LEU A 24 0.27 8.32 -4.30
CA LEU A 24 0.40 8.23 -5.75
C LEU A 24 -0.79 8.92 -6.45
N PRO A 25 -0.54 9.63 -7.55
CA PRO A 25 -1.59 10.30 -8.32
C PRO A 25 -2.56 9.27 -8.89
N LEU A 26 -3.86 9.59 -8.88
CA LEU A 26 -4.88 8.76 -9.53
C LEU A 26 -4.84 8.95 -11.05
N TYR A 27 -4.78 7.85 -11.79
CA TYR A 27 -4.81 7.84 -13.24
C TYR A 27 -6.10 7.27 -13.80
N PHE A 28 -6.58 6.17 -13.22
CA PHE A 28 -7.83 5.55 -13.64
C PHE A 28 -8.47 4.79 -12.49
N GLU A 29 -9.79 4.66 -12.52
CA GLU A 29 -10.55 3.95 -11.51
C GLU A 29 -11.76 3.26 -12.12
N GLY A 30 -12.12 2.09 -11.58
CA GLY A 30 -13.19 1.27 -12.13
C GLY A 30 -13.34 -0.05 -11.38
N PHE A 31 -14.43 -0.75 -11.63
CA PHE A 31 -14.56 -2.11 -11.12
C PHE A 31 -13.72 -3.08 -11.97
N LEU A 32 -13.01 -3.98 -11.29
CA LEU A 32 -12.30 -5.10 -11.89
C LEU A 32 -12.60 -6.37 -11.11
N LEU A 33 -12.75 -7.46 -11.86
CA LEU A 33 -12.71 -8.81 -11.33
C LEU A 33 -11.27 -9.31 -11.41
N VAL A 34 -10.72 -9.78 -10.29
CA VAL A 34 -9.31 -10.16 -10.15
C VAL A 34 -9.23 -11.62 -9.73
N LYS A 35 -8.32 -12.38 -10.35
CA LYS A 35 -8.05 -13.78 -10.03
C LYS A 35 -6.54 -14.02 -10.11
N ARG A 36 -5.93 -14.52 -9.03
CA ARG A 36 -4.46 -14.77 -8.95
C ARG A 36 -4.05 -16.22 -9.21
N SER A 37 -4.97 -17.17 -9.06
CA SER A 37 -4.72 -18.60 -9.26
C SER A 37 -5.89 -19.21 -10.02
N ASP A 38 -5.62 -20.18 -10.90
CA ASP A 38 -6.66 -20.89 -11.66
C ASP A 38 -7.70 -21.59 -10.78
N TYR A 39 -7.31 -21.97 -9.56
CA TYR A 39 -8.17 -22.61 -8.58
C TYR A 39 -9.04 -21.63 -7.78
N GLN A 40 -8.80 -20.32 -7.89
CA GLN A 40 -9.61 -19.29 -7.23
C GLN A 40 -10.72 -18.76 -8.14
N GLU A 41 -11.81 -18.34 -7.53
CA GLU A 41 -12.84 -17.58 -8.21
C GLU A 41 -12.41 -16.12 -8.43
N TYR A 42 -13.09 -15.44 -9.36
CA TYR A 42 -12.88 -14.02 -9.56
C TYR A 42 -13.47 -13.22 -8.40
N GLU A 43 -12.63 -12.42 -7.76
CA GLU A 43 -13.06 -11.50 -6.71
C GLU A 43 -13.30 -10.11 -7.29
N HIS A 44 -14.36 -9.45 -6.84
CA HIS A 44 -14.81 -8.18 -7.41
C HIS A 44 -14.34 -6.99 -6.56
N TYR A 45 -13.55 -6.11 -7.16
CA TYR A 45 -12.90 -4.99 -6.47
C TYR A 45 -13.19 -3.66 -7.16
N TRP A 46 -13.37 -2.62 -6.34
CA TRP A 46 -13.13 -1.26 -6.82
C TRP A 46 -11.62 -1.06 -6.93
N THR A 47 -11.13 -0.78 -8.14
CA THR A 47 -9.69 -0.72 -8.40
C THR A 47 -9.30 0.69 -8.81
N GLU A 48 -8.20 1.17 -8.24
CA GLU A 48 -7.56 2.43 -8.64
C GLU A 48 -6.16 2.15 -9.19
N LEU A 49 -5.89 2.62 -10.41
CA LEU A 49 -4.53 2.72 -10.93
C LEU A 49 -3.92 4.04 -10.46
N ARG A 50 -2.87 3.92 -9.64
CA ARG A 50 -2.11 5.07 -9.17
C ARG A 50 -0.61 4.85 -9.36
N GLY A 51 0.06 5.75 -10.07
CA GLY A 51 1.44 5.51 -10.51
C GLY A 51 1.51 4.23 -11.34
N THR A 52 2.38 3.31 -10.92
CA THR A 52 2.56 1.96 -11.49
C THR A 52 2.01 0.86 -10.57
N THR A 53 0.95 1.16 -9.80
CA THR A 53 0.37 0.23 -8.82
C THR A 53 -1.15 0.22 -8.94
N LEU A 54 -1.73 -0.98 -8.97
CA LEU A 54 -3.17 -1.20 -8.82
C LEU A 54 -3.50 -1.38 -7.34
N PHE A 55 -4.48 -0.61 -6.85
CA PHE A 55 -4.98 -0.69 -5.47
C PHE A 55 -6.41 -1.25 -5.48
N PHE A 56 -6.65 -2.32 -4.73
CA PHE A 56 -7.93 -3.02 -4.67
C PHE A 56 -8.68 -2.67 -3.39
N TYR A 57 -9.91 -2.19 -3.53
CA TYR A 57 -10.80 -1.83 -2.42
C TYR A 57 -12.04 -2.73 -2.46
N THR A 58 -12.60 -3.07 -1.30
CA THR A 58 -13.85 -3.85 -1.23
C THR A 58 -14.99 -3.13 -1.95
N ASP A 59 -15.02 -1.80 -1.89
CA ASP A 59 -16.01 -0.98 -2.55
C ASP A 59 -15.53 0.47 -2.79
N LYS A 60 -16.41 1.29 -3.40
CA LYS A 60 -16.14 2.70 -3.72
C LYS A 60 -16.01 3.61 -2.50
N LYS A 61 -16.51 3.18 -1.35
CA LYS A 61 -16.54 3.96 -0.10
C LYS A 61 -15.40 3.57 0.85
N SER A 62 -14.76 2.41 0.65
CA SER A 62 -13.63 1.97 1.46
C SER A 62 -12.46 2.93 1.34
N THR A 63 -11.94 3.40 2.46
CA THR A 63 -10.82 4.36 2.46
C THR A 63 -9.48 3.65 2.38
N VAL A 64 -9.41 2.40 2.87
CA VAL A 64 -8.22 1.54 2.87
C VAL A 64 -8.39 0.42 1.85
N TYR A 65 -7.34 0.14 1.09
CA TYR A 65 -7.30 -0.96 0.13
C TYR A 65 -7.06 -2.29 0.87
N VAL A 66 -7.63 -3.38 0.35
CA VAL A 66 -7.43 -4.74 0.88
C VAL A 66 -6.26 -5.46 0.21
N GLY A 67 -5.82 -4.97 -0.94
CA GLY A 67 -4.64 -5.49 -1.62
C GLY A 67 -4.08 -4.49 -2.62
N LYS A 68 -2.88 -4.77 -3.09
CA LYS A 68 -2.26 -4.03 -4.18
C LYS A 68 -1.50 -4.96 -5.11
N LEU A 69 -1.22 -4.48 -6.31
CA LEU A 69 -0.39 -5.14 -7.31
C LEU A 69 0.53 -4.11 -7.98
N ASP A 70 1.82 -4.23 -7.73
CA ASP A 70 2.84 -3.37 -8.35
C ASP A 70 3.14 -3.91 -9.76
N ILE A 71 2.86 -3.10 -10.78
CA ILE A 71 2.95 -3.48 -12.20
C ILE A 71 4.12 -2.80 -12.91
N ILE A 72 5.07 -2.23 -12.17
CA ILE A 72 6.23 -1.52 -12.75
C ILE A 72 7.09 -2.44 -13.62
N ASP A 73 7.23 -3.71 -13.22
CA ASP A 73 8.01 -4.73 -13.93
C ASP A 73 7.11 -5.65 -14.78
N LEU A 74 5.96 -5.17 -15.24
CA LEU A 74 5.05 -5.95 -16.08
C LEU A 74 5.78 -6.45 -17.33
N VAL A 75 5.84 -7.76 -17.51
CA VAL A 75 6.53 -8.39 -18.65
C VAL A 75 5.69 -8.30 -19.90
N CYS A 76 4.41 -8.67 -19.81
CA CYS A 76 3.47 -8.52 -20.89
C CYS A 76 2.02 -8.50 -20.40
N LEU A 77 1.15 -7.92 -21.24
CA LEU A 77 -0.30 -7.91 -21.05
C LEU A 77 -0.94 -8.70 -22.18
N THR A 78 -1.43 -9.91 -21.88
CA THR A 78 -2.06 -10.77 -22.89
C THR A 78 -3.58 -10.61 -22.87
N GLY A 79 -4.18 -10.38 -24.04
CA GLY A 79 -5.63 -10.29 -24.20
C GLY A 79 -6.22 -11.64 -24.58
N GLN A 80 -7.26 -12.08 -23.87
CA GLN A 80 -8.11 -13.18 -24.32
C GLN A 80 -9.42 -12.59 -24.85
N ASN A 81 -9.64 -12.71 -26.17
CA ASN A 81 -10.93 -12.46 -26.77
C ASN A 81 -11.90 -13.57 -26.32
N SER A 82 -12.54 -13.39 -25.17
CA SER A 82 -13.52 -14.37 -24.72
C SER A 82 -14.77 -14.27 -25.60
N THR A 83 -15.22 -15.40 -26.13
CA THR A 83 -16.53 -15.59 -26.78
C THR A 83 -17.70 -15.32 -25.83
N GLU A 84 -17.42 -15.17 -24.54
CA GLU A 84 -18.35 -14.95 -23.45
C GLU A 84 -18.68 -13.45 -23.30
N LYS A 85 -19.87 -13.06 -23.76
CA LYS A 85 -20.64 -11.83 -23.46
C LYS A 85 -19.82 -10.60 -23.03
N ASN A 86 -19.52 -9.73 -24.00
CA ASN A 86 -19.26 -8.28 -23.85
C ASN A 86 -18.26 -7.82 -22.77
N CYS A 87 -17.39 -8.67 -22.23
CA CYS A 87 -16.37 -8.30 -21.24
C CYS A 87 -14.97 -8.52 -21.84
N ALA A 88 -14.00 -7.68 -21.47
CA ALA A 88 -12.60 -7.95 -21.79
C ALA A 88 -11.97 -8.80 -20.68
N LYS A 89 -11.16 -9.78 -21.08
CA LYS A 89 -10.30 -10.57 -20.18
C LYS A 89 -8.86 -10.39 -20.62
N PHE A 90 -7.98 -10.09 -19.68
CA PHE A 90 -6.54 -10.00 -19.94
C PHE A 90 -5.74 -10.47 -18.74
N THR A 91 -4.55 -10.99 -19.00
CA THR A 91 -3.63 -11.49 -17.97
C THR A 91 -2.43 -10.55 -17.87
N LEU A 92 -2.13 -10.12 -16.65
CA LEU A 92 -0.91 -9.43 -16.28
C LEU A 92 0.16 -10.47 -15.95
N VAL A 93 1.20 -10.56 -16.77
CA VAL A 93 2.33 -11.44 -16.53
C VAL A 93 3.43 -10.64 -15.84
N LEU A 94 3.63 -10.88 -14.55
CA LEU A 94 4.70 -10.26 -13.76
C LEU A 94 5.81 -11.29 -13.50
N PRO A 95 7.03 -10.85 -13.11
CA PRO A 95 8.15 -11.77 -12.91
C PRO A 95 7.92 -12.85 -11.83
N LYS A 96 7.00 -12.61 -10.90
CA LYS A 96 6.74 -13.47 -9.74
C LYS A 96 5.35 -14.09 -9.72
N GLU A 97 4.39 -13.53 -10.44
CA GLU A 97 3.00 -13.98 -10.42
C GLU A 97 2.30 -13.62 -11.72
N GLU A 98 1.24 -14.36 -12.05
CA GLU A 98 0.31 -14.03 -13.12
C GLU A 98 -1.04 -13.67 -12.52
N VAL A 99 -1.63 -12.56 -12.98
CA VAL A 99 -2.91 -12.07 -12.46
C VAL A 99 -3.91 -11.89 -13.60
N HIS A 100 -5.02 -12.60 -13.50
CA HIS A 100 -6.12 -12.54 -14.46
C HIS A 100 -7.09 -11.43 -14.08
N LEU A 101 -7.36 -10.54 -15.03
CA LEU A 101 -8.28 -9.43 -14.90
C LEU A 101 -9.46 -9.60 -15.86
N LYS A 102 -10.66 -9.29 -15.36
CA LYS A 102 -11.89 -9.24 -16.15
C LYS A 102 -12.62 -7.93 -15.87
N THR A 103 -13.06 -7.27 -16.94
CA THR A 103 -13.75 -5.97 -16.85
C THR A 103 -15.26 -6.11 -16.93
N GLU A 104 -15.99 -5.06 -16.54
CA GLU A 104 -17.45 -5.01 -16.64
C GLU A 104 -17.93 -5.07 -18.10
N ASN A 105 -17.16 -4.47 -19.02
CA ASN A 105 -17.48 -4.46 -20.44
C ASN A 105 -16.24 -4.24 -21.33
N THR A 106 -16.35 -4.52 -22.63
CA THR A 106 -15.25 -4.37 -23.61
C THR A 106 -14.68 -2.95 -23.65
N GLU A 107 -15.51 -1.91 -23.57
CA GLU A 107 -15.06 -0.50 -23.57
C GLU A 107 -14.17 -0.19 -22.37
N SER A 108 -14.62 -0.54 -21.15
CA SER A 108 -13.80 -0.42 -19.94
C SER A 108 -12.53 -1.28 -20.02
N GLY A 109 -12.60 -2.41 -20.75
CA GLY A 109 -11.46 -3.26 -21.06
C GLY A 109 -10.36 -2.54 -21.82
N GLU A 110 -10.74 -1.90 -22.93
CA GLU A 110 -9.83 -1.10 -23.74
C GLU A 110 -9.26 0.09 -22.96
N GLU A 111 -10.07 0.74 -22.11
CA GLU A 111 -9.56 1.82 -21.24
C GLU A 111 -8.53 1.30 -20.24
N TRP A 112 -8.85 0.26 -19.47
CA TRP A 112 -7.92 -0.35 -18.51
C TRP A 112 -6.62 -0.78 -19.18
N ARG A 113 -6.73 -1.46 -20.33
CA ARG A 113 -5.58 -1.88 -21.14
C ARG A 113 -4.74 -0.67 -21.57
N GLY A 114 -5.38 0.37 -22.09
CA GLY A 114 -4.70 1.60 -22.52
C GLY A 114 -3.93 2.27 -21.37
N PHE A 115 -4.56 2.45 -20.21
CA PHE A 115 -3.93 3.08 -19.05
C PHE A 115 -2.79 2.24 -18.46
N ILE A 116 -2.98 0.91 -18.34
CA ILE A 116 -1.94 0.00 -17.85
C ILE A 116 -0.71 0.06 -18.76
N LEU A 117 -0.88 -0.16 -20.07
CA LEU A 117 0.22 -0.10 -21.03
C LEU A 117 0.92 1.27 -20.99
N THR A 118 0.16 2.35 -20.84
CA THR A 118 0.73 3.70 -20.79
C THR A 118 1.68 3.90 -19.60
N VAL A 119 1.32 3.40 -18.41
CA VAL A 119 2.16 3.58 -17.22
C VAL A 119 3.30 2.58 -17.14
N THR A 120 3.16 1.39 -17.74
CA THR A 120 4.19 0.35 -17.72
C THR A 120 5.21 0.52 -18.85
N GLU A 121 4.75 0.77 -20.08
CA GLU A 121 5.61 0.95 -21.26
C GLU A 121 6.09 2.39 -21.43
N LEU A 122 5.59 3.33 -20.61
CA LEU A 122 5.90 4.74 -20.71
C LEU A 122 5.64 5.33 -22.11
N SER A 123 4.60 4.84 -22.81
CA SER A 123 4.20 5.28 -24.14
C SER A 123 2.70 5.09 -24.35
N VAL A 124 2.05 5.90 -25.20
CA VAL A 124 0.62 5.71 -25.50
C VAL A 124 0.46 4.64 -26.58
N PRO A 125 -0.30 3.56 -26.35
CA PRO A 125 -0.47 2.50 -27.34
C PRO A 125 -1.23 2.99 -28.57
N GLN A 126 -0.73 2.66 -29.77
CA GLN A 126 -1.27 3.15 -31.04
C GLN A 126 -2.46 2.33 -31.57
N HIS A 127 -2.69 1.12 -31.06
CA HIS A 127 -3.67 0.16 -31.59
C HIS A 127 -4.81 -0.09 -30.60
N VAL A 128 -5.34 0.97 -30.01
CA VAL A 128 -6.43 0.90 -29.03
C VAL A 128 -7.72 1.41 -29.63
N SER A 129 -8.84 0.73 -29.34
CA SER A 129 -10.17 1.12 -29.87
C SER A 129 -10.79 2.24 -29.03
N LEU A 130 -10.01 3.28 -28.73
CA LEU A 130 -10.36 4.36 -27.82
C LEU A 130 -10.80 5.62 -28.57
N LEU A 131 -11.76 6.33 -27.97
CA LEU A 131 -12.22 7.62 -28.45
C LEU A 131 -11.14 8.69 -28.27
N PRO A 132 -11.15 9.79 -29.05
CA PRO A 132 -10.15 10.85 -28.94
C PRO A 132 -9.97 11.40 -27.52
N GLY A 133 -11.06 11.57 -26.77
CA GLY A 133 -11.00 12.04 -25.37
C GLY A 133 -10.37 11.03 -24.41
N GLN A 134 -10.47 9.73 -24.67
CA GLN A 134 -9.77 8.70 -23.91
C GLN A 134 -8.28 8.72 -24.23
N VAL A 135 -7.90 8.86 -25.51
CA VAL A 135 -6.50 8.97 -25.94
C VAL A 135 -5.82 10.21 -25.35
N ILE A 136 -6.52 11.35 -25.28
CA ILE A 136 -5.99 12.56 -24.63
C ILE A 136 -5.68 12.28 -23.15
N ARG A 137 -6.58 11.59 -22.43
CA ARG A 137 -6.33 11.22 -21.02
C ARG A 137 -5.10 10.31 -20.86
N LEU A 138 -4.85 9.40 -21.82
CA LEU A 138 -3.62 8.58 -21.80
C LEU A 138 -2.37 9.44 -21.91
N HIS A 139 -2.36 10.44 -22.82
CA HIS A 139 -1.23 11.36 -22.94
C HIS A 139 -1.00 12.17 -21.66
N GLU A 140 -2.07 12.64 -21.01
CA GLU A 140 -1.96 13.34 -19.72
C GLU A 140 -1.36 12.45 -18.63
N VAL A 141 -1.79 11.19 -18.57
CA VAL A 141 -1.26 10.21 -17.60
C VAL A 141 0.21 9.92 -17.90
N LEU A 142 0.58 9.76 -19.16
CA LEU A 142 1.96 9.54 -19.57
C LEU A 142 2.88 10.66 -19.07
N GLU A 143 2.50 11.92 -19.29
CA GLU A 143 3.32 13.07 -18.86
C GLU A 143 3.40 13.17 -17.32
N ARG A 144 2.31 12.88 -16.61
CA ARG A 144 2.32 12.81 -15.13
C ARG A 144 3.24 11.71 -14.63
N GLU A 145 3.21 10.53 -15.24
CA GLU A 145 4.03 9.39 -14.84
C GLU A 145 5.51 9.63 -15.15
N LYS A 146 5.85 10.17 -16.33
CA LYS A 146 7.22 10.61 -16.66
C LYS A 146 7.75 11.57 -15.61
N LYS A 147 6.99 12.63 -15.29
CA LYS A 147 7.37 13.61 -14.27
C LYS A 147 7.63 12.93 -12.91
N ARG A 148 6.73 12.05 -12.48
CA ARG A 148 6.86 11.31 -11.21
C ARG A 148 8.14 10.47 -11.17
N ARG A 149 8.47 9.75 -12.26
CA ARG A 149 9.70 8.94 -12.32
C ARG A 149 10.95 9.81 -12.26
N THR A 150 10.99 10.90 -13.02
CA THR A 150 12.12 11.84 -12.99
C THR A 150 12.33 12.46 -11.60
N GLU A 151 11.26 12.85 -10.91
CA GLU A 151 11.35 13.39 -9.54
C GLU A 151 11.80 12.34 -8.52
N THR A 152 11.50 11.06 -8.76
CA THR A 152 11.93 9.95 -7.91
C THR A 152 13.44 9.69 -8.08
N ASP A 153 13.94 9.77 -9.31
CA ASP A 153 15.36 9.55 -9.64
C ASP A 153 16.26 10.74 -9.25
N GLN A 154 15.72 11.97 -9.18
CA GLN A 154 16.48 13.19 -8.87
C GLN A 154 16.77 13.44 -7.39
N LEU A 155 16.37 12.55 -6.47
CA LEU A 155 16.78 12.66 -5.07
C LEU A 155 18.30 12.43 -4.97
N PRO A 156 19.09 13.44 -4.54
CA PRO A 156 20.55 13.35 -4.59
C PRO A 156 21.03 12.29 -3.60
N VAL A 157 21.61 11.23 -4.15
CA VAL A 157 22.42 10.27 -3.40
C VAL A 157 23.63 11.03 -2.90
N MET A 158 23.67 11.33 -1.59
CA MET A 158 24.91 11.75 -0.96
C MET A 158 25.93 10.60 -1.10
N PRO A 159 27.16 10.86 -1.55
CA PRO A 159 28.16 9.83 -1.70
C PRO A 159 28.65 9.44 -0.31
N VAL A 160 28.32 8.22 0.13
CA VAL A 160 29.09 7.54 1.17
C VAL A 160 29.97 6.52 0.47
N GLU A 161 31.26 6.66 0.75
CA GLU A 161 32.36 6.01 0.08
C GLU A 161 32.31 4.48 0.21
N LYS A 162 32.63 3.84 -0.92
CA LYS A 162 33.18 2.49 -1.10
C LYS A 162 33.25 1.60 0.16
N GLU A 163 32.56 0.46 0.12
CA GLU A 163 33.23 -0.85 0.08
C GLU A 163 32.26 -2.01 -0.27
N LYS A 164 32.54 -2.62 -1.43
CA LYS A 164 32.42 -4.05 -1.83
C LYS A 164 31.04 -4.75 -1.75
N GLU A 165 30.49 -4.99 -2.94
CA GLU A 165 29.62 -6.13 -3.31
C GLU A 165 30.38 -7.48 -3.22
N PRO A 166 29.72 -8.69 -3.20
CA PRO A 166 28.60 -9.06 -4.10
C PRO A 166 27.49 -10.03 -3.58
N ILE A 167 26.32 -9.90 -4.24
CA ILE A 167 25.34 -10.91 -4.71
C ILE A 167 24.94 -12.06 -3.75
N GLN A 168 23.65 -12.13 -3.37
CA GLN A 168 22.70 -13.27 -3.59
C GLN A 168 21.50 -13.15 -2.61
N GLY A 169 20.25 -13.18 -3.10
CA GLY A 169 19.09 -13.50 -2.25
C GLY A 169 17.79 -12.78 -2.60
N TYR A 170 16.99 -13.40 -3.47
CA TYR A 170 15.64 -12.99 -3.85
C TYR A 170 14.63 -12.98 -2.68
N ALA A 171 13.70 -12.01 -2.74
CA ALA A 171 12.35 -11.99 -2.15
C ALA A 171 12.21 -11.85 -0.62
N ASP A 172 11.95 -10.62 -0.15
CA ASP A 172 10.67 -10.16 0.46
C ASP A 172 10.76 -8.74 1.12
N ALA A 173 11.58 -7.84 0.55
CA ALA A 173 11.96 -6.59 1.21
C ALA A 173 11.22 -5.36 0.65
N LEU A 174 9.95 -5.18 1.02
CA LEU A 174 9.30 -3.87 0.95
C LEU A 174 8.95 -3.42 2.38
N ASN A 175 9.99 -2.92 3.07
CA ASN A 175 9.98 -2.39 4.44
C ASN A 175 9.55 -3.38 5.53
N PRO A 176 10.49 -4.16 6.11
CA PRO A 176 10.18 -5.01 7.25
C PRO A 176 9.62 -4.14 8.39
N LEU A 177 8.59 -4.64 9.07
CA LEU A 177 7.98 -3.98 10.22
C LEU A 177 8.65 -4.48 11.50
N PRO A 178 8.80 -3.65 12.56
CA PRO A 178 9.31 -4.13 13.84
C PRO A 178 8.44 -5.25 14.42
N GLU A 179 9.04 -6.20 15.13
CA GLU A 179 8.33 -7.36 15.70
C GLU A 179 7.19 -6.98 16.65
N CYS A 180 7.28 -5.81 17.31
CA CYS A 180 6.20 -5.28 18.13
C CYS A 180 5.12 -4.51 17.35
N PHE A 181 5.07 -4.66 16.02
CA PHE A 181 3.99 -4.13 15.21
C PHE A 181 2.78 -5.08 15.25
N TYR A 182 1.65 -4.55 15.73
CA TYR A 182 0.37 -5.25 15.70
C TYR A 182 -0.67 -4.38 15.02
N ALA A 183 -1.39 -4.96 14.05
CA ALA A 183 -2.48 -4.29 13.33
C ALA A 183 -3.75 -4.23 14.18
N VAL A 184 -3.68 -3.51 15.31
CA VAL A 184 -4.72 -3.42 16.33
C VAL A 184 -5.15 -1.98 16.61
N SER A 185 -6.36 -1.81 17.11
CA SER A 185 -6.89 -0.51 17.55
C SER A 185 -6.21 -0.01 18.82
N ARG A 186 -6.50 1.26 19.19
CA ARG A 186 -6.05 1.84 20.47
C ARG A 186 -6.51 1.00 21.66
N LYS A 187 -7.76 0.55 21.64
CA LYS A 187 -8.37 -0.20 22.75
C LYS A 187 -7.72 -1.59 22.88
N GLU A 188 -7.59 -2.31 21.77
CA GLU A 188 -6.98 -3.63 21.75
C GLU A 188 -5.51 -3.59 22.19
N ALA A 189 -4.72 -2.60 21.74
CA ALA A 189 -3.34 -2.46 22.20
C ALA A 189 -3.24 -2.21 23.72
N THR A 190 -4.16 -1.43 24.29
CA THR A 190 -4.23 -1.25 25.74
C THR A 190 -4.52 -2.57 26.44
N GLU A 191 -5.54 -3.31 25.98
CA GLU A 191 -5.90 -4.61 26.55
C GLU A 191 -4.75 -5.64 26.44
N MET A 192 -4.00 -5.65 25.34
CA MET A 192 -2.84 -6.53 25.15
C MET A 192 -1.74 -6.26 26.18
N LEU A 193 -1.40 -4.98 26.41
CA LEU A 193 -0.39 -4.59 27.39
C LEU A 193 -0.83 -4.80 28.84
N GLU A 194 -2.14 -4.71 29.11
CA GLU A 194 -2.70 -4.96 30.44
C GLU A 194 -2.77 -6.45 30.77
N LYS A 195 -3.15 -7.30 29.80
CA LYS A 195 -3.27 -8.75 29.99
C LYS A 195 -1.91 -9.45 30.14
N ASN A 196 -0.89 -8.98 29.41
CA ASN A 196 0.40 -9.66 29.33
C ASN A 196 1.58 -8.73 29.63
N PRO A 197 1.71 -8.19 30.86
CA PRO A 197 2.76 -7.23 31.20
C PRO A 197 4.18 -7.79 31.12
N SER A 198 4.35 -9.12 31.15
CA SER A 198 5.64 -9.80 31.03
C SER A 198 6.21 -9.83 29.60
N LEU A 199 5.35 -9.72 28.59
CA LEU A 199 5.73 -9.85 27.18
C LEU A 199 6.33 -8.56 26.58
N GLY A 200 6.45 -7.52 27.40
CA GLY A 200 6.86 -6.18 27.01
C GLY A 200 5.75 -5.17 27.27
N ASN A 201 6.08 -3.90 27.10
CA ASN A 201 5.22 -2.80 27.53
C ASN A 201 5.11 -1.69 26.47
N MET A 202 5.41 -2.02 25.21
CA MET A 202 5.35 -1.11 24.07
C MET A 202 4.88 -1.82 22.81
N ILE A 203 3.79 -1.34 22.22
CA ILE A 203 3.23 -1.82 20.94
C ILE A 203 3.29 -0.69 19.91
N LEU A 204 3.76 -1.01 18.71
CA LEU A 204 3.57 -0.18 17.53
C LEU A 204 2.28 -0.61 16.85
N ARG A 205 1.40 0.34 16.54
CA ARG A 205 0.14 0.07 15.86
C ARG A 205 -0.19 1.15 14.82
N PRO A 206 -1.14 0.89 13.92
CA PRO A 206 -1.70 1.94 13.08
C PRO A 206 -2.26 3.10 13.92
N GLY A 207 -2.02 4.33 13.46
CA GLY A 207 -2.60 5.55 14.01
C GLY A 207 -4.09 5.65 13.72
N SER A 208 -4.76 6.58 14.40
CA SER A 208 -6.17 6.92 14.11
C SER A 208 -6.33 7.50 12.69
N ASP A 209 -5.25 8.07 12.16
CA ASP A 209 -5.07 8.46 10.78
C ASP A 209 -4.27 7.40 10.02
N SER A 210 -4.83 6.90 8.92
CA SER A 210 -4.31 5.79 8.08
C SER A 210 -2.91 5.97 7.48
N LYS A 211 -2.24 7.10 7.72
CA LYS A 211 -0.88 7.41 7.27
C LYS A 211 0.16 7.27 8.37
N ASN A 212 -0.26 7.43 9.61
CA ASN A 212 0.65 7.57 10.74
C ASN A 212 0.56 6.33 11.61
N TYR A 213 1.58 6.16 12.42
CA TYR A 213 1.63 5.11 13.42
C TYR A 213 1.35 5.71 14.79
N SER A 214 1.06 4.84 15.73
CA SER A 214 0.98 5.20 17.13
C SER A 214 1.74 4.17 17.95
N ILE A 215 2.52 4.66 18.88
CA ILE A 215 3.18 3.85 19.90
C ILE A 215 2.24 3.86 21.11
N THR A 216 1.86 2.69 21.60
CA THR A 216 1.11 2.54 22.86
C THR A 216 2.04 1.92 23.88
N ILE A 217 2.18 2.55 25.04
CA ILE A 217 3.04 2.06 26.12
C ILE A 217 2.27 1.92 27.43
N ARG A 218 2.73 1.01 28.27
CA ARG A 218 2.30 0.84 29.66
C ARG A 218 3.49 1.10 30.59
N GLN A 219 3.42 2.14 31.41
CA GLN A 219 4.46 2.46 32.39
C GLN A 219 3.98 2.11 33.80
N GLU A 220 4.85 1.51 34.61
CA GLU A 220 4.59 1.16 36.01
C GLU A 220 5.40 2.05 36.97
N ILE A 221 5.38 3.37 36.75
CA ILE A 221 5.99 4.31 37.68
C ILE A 221 4.90 4.74 38.67
N GLU A 222 4.94 4.18 39.88
CA GLU A 222 3.97 4.29 41.00
C GLU A 222 2.58 3.71 40.73
N MET A 223 2.00 3.96 39.55
CA MET A 223 0.70 3.42 39.13
C MET A 223 0.75 3.08 37.63
N PRO A 224 0.11 1.97 37.20
CA PRO A 224 0.01 1.63 35.78
C PRO A 224 -0.65 2.76 34.99
N ARG A 225 0.08 3.32 34.02
CA ARG A 225 -0.43 4.36 33.11
C ARG A 225 -0.20 3.96 31.67
N ILE A 226 -1.24 4.11 30.86
CA ILE A 226 -1.17 3.95 29.42
C ILE A 226 -0.90 5.31 28.79
N LYS A 227 0.08 5.37 27.89
CA LYS A 227 0.35 6.55 27.05
C LYS A 227 0.34 6.17 25.58
N HIS A 228 -0.04 7.11 24.74
CA HIS A 228 0.00 6.96 23.29
C HIS A 228 0.83 8.09 22.68
N PHE A 229 1.81 7.75 21.86
CA PHE A 229 2.58 8.72 21.09
C PHE A 229 2.24 8.61 19.62
N LYS A 230 2.12 9.76 18.95
CA LYS A 230 1.90 9.80 17.52
C LYS A 230 3.24 9.72 16.79
N VAL A 231 3.30 8.91 15.74
CA VAL A 231 4.46 8.78 14.87
C VAL A 231 4.03 9.12 13.46
N ILE A 232 4.44 10.29 12.99
CA ILE A 232 4.02 10.87 11.73
C ILE A 232 4.93 10.39 10.61
N CYS A 233 4.37 9.74 9.58
CA CYS A 233 5.14 9.39 8.39
C CYS A 233 5.28 10.63 7.50
N THR A 234 6.50 11.13 7.38
CA THR A 234 6.86 12.32 6.57
C THR A 234 7.36 11.95 5.17
N GLY A 235 7.14 10.71 4.73
CA GLY A 235 7.52 10.20 3.41
C GLY A 235 8.64 9.19 3.51
N LYS A 236 9.88 9.67 3.67
CA LYS A 236 11.06 8.81 3.88
C LYS A 236 11.44 8.63 5.36
N ASN A 237 10.86 9.44 6.24
CA ASN A 237 11.20 9.47 7.67
C ASN A 237 9.93 9.38 8.53
N TYR A 238 10.14 9.18 9.82
CA TYR A 238 9.13 9.07 10.85
C TYR A 238 9.42 10.07 11.95
N THR A 239 8.47 10.97 12.22
CA THR A 239 8.60 12.00 13.25
C THR A 239 7.73 11.64 14.45
N ILE A 240 8.35 11.45 15.61
CA ILE A 240 7.66 11.21 16.87
C ILE A 240 7.19 12.57 17.41
N GLU A 241 5.89 12.70 17.66
CA GLU A 241 5.28 13.91 18.21
C GLU A 241 5.50 13.95 19.73
N LEU A 242 6.62 14.54 20.11
CA LEU A 242 7.03 14.84 21.49
C LEU A 242 7.14 16.36 21.67
N GLU A 243 7.33 16.82 22.91
CA GLU A 243 7.61 18.24 23.21
C GLU A 243 8.81 18.77 22.39
N LYS A 244 9.83 17.93 22.22
CA LYS A 244 10.87 18.10 21.22
C LYS A 244 10.72 17.00 20.15
N PRO A 245 10.17 17.31 18.95
CA PRO A 245 9.97 16.31 17.90
C PRO A 245 11.27 15.63 17.48
N VAL A 246 11.20 14.32 17.27
CA VAL A 246 12.37 13.51 16.87
C VAL A 246 12.07 12.83 15.54
N THR A 247 12.92 13.04 14.54
CA THR A 247 12.76 12.48 13.19
C THR A 247 13.79 11.38 12.94
N LEU A 248 13.30 10.22 12.49
CA LEU A 248 14.07 8.98 12.36
C LEU A 248 13.84 8.35 10.98
N PRO A 249 14.81 7.60 10.44
CA PRO A 249 14.74 7.11 9.05
C PRO A 249 13.76 5.96 8.84
N ASN A 250 13.44 5.18 9.87
CA ASN A 250 12.56 4.01 9.74
C ASN A 250 11.87 3.67 11.08
N LEU A 251 10.88 2.78 11.03
CA LEU A 251 10.13 2.35 12.22
C LEU A 251 10.99 1.60 13.24
N PHE A 252 12.01 0.83 12.81
CA PHE A 252 12.96 0.21 13.75
C PHE A 252 13.68 1.25 14.60
N SER A 253 14.15 2.33 13.97
CA SER A 253 14.81 3.45 14.66
C SER A 253 13.86 4.14 15.64
N VAL A 254 12.56 4.21 15.34
CA VAL A 254 11.53 4.72 16.28
C VAL A 254 11.45 3.84 17.52
N ILE A 255 11.42 2.52 17.36
CA ILE A 255 11.41 1.58 18.49
C ILE A 255 12.70 1.70 19.31
N ASP A 256 13.85 1.68 18.64
CA ASP A 256 15.16 1.83 19.28
C ASP A 256 15.27 3.14 20.07
N TYR A 257 14.69 4.23 19.54
CA TYR A 257 14.65 5.51 20.24
C TYR A 257 13.94 5.39 21.59
N PHE A 258 12.74 4.79 21.64
CA PHE A 258 12.03 4.61 22.92
C PHE A 258 12.80 3.72 23.89
N VAL A 259 13.41 2.63 23.40
CA VAL A 259 14.22 1.73 24.23
C VAL A 259 15.44 2.47 24.81
N LYS A 260 16.19 3.21 23.99
CA LYS A 260 17.39 3.95 24.41
C LYS A 260 17.05 5.09 25.35
N GLU A 261 16.08 5.92 25.00
CA GLU A 261 15.69 7.11 25.77
C GLU A 261 15.18 6.72 27.17
N THR A 262 14.52 5.57 27.27
CA THR A 262 14.02 5.05 28.56
C THR A 262 14.97 4.07 29.25
N ARG A 263 16.20 3.91 28.75
CA ARG A 263 17.23 3.00 29.29
C ARG A 263 16.74 1.56 29.46
N GLY A 264 15.94 1.08 28.50
CA GLY A 264 15.39 -0.28 28.47
C GLY A 264 14.17 -0.51 29.38
N ASN A 265 13.62 0.54 29.99
CA ASN A 265 12.35 0.45 30.73
C ASN A 265 11.16 0.23 29.79
N LEU A 266 11.22 0.76 28.57
CA LEU A 266 10.31 0.36 27.49
C LEU A 266 10.94 -0.78 26.70
N ARG A 267 10.18 -1.86 26.55
CA ARG A 267 10.54 -3.06 25.83
C ARG A 267 9.44 -3.36 24.80
N PRO A 268 9.83 -3.66 23.55
CA PRO A 268 8.90 -4.12 22.52
C PRO A 268 8.04 -5.27 23.08
N PHE A 269 6.73 -5.19 22.90
CA PHE A 269 5.82 -6.28 23.21
C PHE A 269 5.96 -7.36 22.14
N ILE A 270 6.31 -8.58 22.54
CA ILE A 270 6.52 -9.71 21.64
C ILE A 270 5.64 -10.86 22.10
N TYR A 271 4.63 -11.16 21.29
CA TYR A 271 3.77 -12.31 21.49
C TYR A 271 4.46 -13.55 20.92
N SER A 272 4.86 -14.49 21.78
CA SER A 272 5.34 -15.80 21.32
C SER A 272 4.12 -16.70 21.06
N ALA A 273 4.08 -17.35 19.90
CA ALA A 273 3.00 -18.29 19.57
C ALA A 273 3.06 -19.60 20.37
N ASP A 274 4.03 -19.76 21.28
CA ASP A 274 4.24 -20.98 22.05
C ASP A 274 3.33 -21.09 23.29
N ASP A 275 2.58 -20.04 23.66
CA ASP A 275 1.70 -20.04 24.85
C ASP A 275 0.27 -20.57 24.61
N ASN A 276 -0.04 -21.11 23.42
CA ASN A 276 -1.36 -21.70 23.13
C ASN A 276 -1.48 -23.21 23.47
N PHE A 277 -0.49 -23.81 24.12
CA PHE A 277 -0.62 -25.13 24.78
C PHE A 277 -1.05 -24.96 26.24
N GLY A 278 -2.28 -24.49 26.45
CA GLY A 278 -2.69 -24.21 27.83
C GLY A 278 -4.12 -23.80 28.08
N MET A 279 -5.11 -24.24 27.30
CA MET A 279 -6.49 -24.39 27.80
C MET A 279 -7.16 -25.61 27.15
N SER A 280 -6.97 -26.74 27.83
CA SER A 280 -7.89 -27.88 27.86
C SER A 280 -9.08 -27.59 28.79
#